data_AF-A0A954R7X2-F1
#
_entry.id   AF-A0A954R7X2-F1
#
_cell.length_a   1.000
_cell.length_b   1.000
_cell.length_c   1.000
_cell.angle_alpha   90.00
_cell.angle_beta   90.00
_cell.angle_gamma   90.00
#
_symmetry.space_group_name_H-M   'P 1'
#
loop_
_entity.id
_entity.type
_entity.pdbx_description
1 polymer ?
#
loop_
_entity_poly.entity_id
_entity_poly.type
_entity_poly.pdbx_seq_one_letter_code
_entity_poly.pdbx_strand_id
1 'polypeptide(L)'
;DPLCSKILANDAIEQVVRGALKMDRLQFGSRYNFELVTVPLRSLNDEQLLELSKTGQLYLTLVEMQTIQNHFRSLDRDPTDVELETVAQTWSEHCSHKTLAGRIEYEDEHGKRQFTNMLKETIFAATRQLRQQWGDQDWCVSVFADNAGVVRFDDDYNVVFKVETHNH
;
A
#
# COMPACT_ATOMS: atom_id res chain seq x y z
N ASP A 1 5.92 36.61 -4.59
CA ASP A 1 4.79 37.50 -4.94
C ASP A 1 3.54 36.67 -4.79
N PRO A 2 2.70 36.93 -3.78
CA PRO A 2 1.53 36.11 -3.52
C PRO A 2 0.60 36.00 -4.72
N LEU A 3 0.53 37.04 -5.57
CA LEU A 3 -0.33 37.05 -6.74
C LEU A 3 0.24 36.14 -7.85
N CYS A 4 1.54 36.25 -8.14
CA CYS A 4 2.17 35.39 -9.15
C CYS A 4 2.19 33.93 -8.72
N SER A 5 2.49 33.62 -7.45
CA SER A 5 2.44 32.23 -6.96
C SER A 5 1.04 31.63 -7.12
N LYS A 6 -0.01 32.41 -6.80
CA LYS A 6 -1.40 31.93 -6.85
C LYS A 6 -1.98 31.80 -8.26
N ILE A 7 -1.53 32.61 -9.22
CA ILE A 7 -2.12 32.68 -10.57
C ILE A 7 -1.24 32.01 -11.63
N LEU A 8 0.08 32.03 -11.45
CA LEU A 8 1.05 31.68 -12.49
C LEU A 8 1.87 30.43 -12.17
N ALA A 9 1.64 29.79 -11.02
CA ALA A 9 2.34 28.57 -10.65
C ALA A 9 1.36 27.55 -10.07
N ASN A 10 1.62 26.28 -10.38
CA ASN A 10 1.10 25.16 -9.64
C ASN A 10 1.95 24.95 -8.39
N ASP A 11 1.38 25.24 -7.23
CA ASP A 11 2.07 25.17 -5.93
C ASP A 11 2.67 23.79 -5.61
N ALA A 12 2.22 22.72 -6.26
CA ALA A 12 2.75 21.37 -6.06
C ALA A 12 4.05 21.09 -6.85
N ILE A 13 4.26 21.74 -8.00
CA ILE A 13 5.35 21.40 -8.94
C ILE A 13 6.13 22.59 -9.50
N GLU A 14 5.71 23.83 -9.22
CA GLU A 14 6.30 25.05 -9.77
C GLU A 14 6.68 26.04 -8.67
N GLN A 15 7.69 26.85 -8.95
CA GLN A 15 8.13 27.94 -8.06
C GLN A 15 8.27 29.23 -8.86
N VAL A 16 7.79 30.34 -8.28
CA VAL A 16 7.95 31.67 -8.87
C VAL A 16 9.23 32.33 -8.38
N VAL A 17 10.14 32.63 -9.32
CA VAL A 17 11.37 33.39 -9.08
C VAL A 17 11.23 34.78 -9.72
N ARG A 18 11.56 35.84 -8.97
CA ARG A 18 11.59 37.22 -9.49
C ARG A 18 13.00 37.58 -9.96
N GLY A 19 13.10 38.09 -11.18
CA GLY A 19 14.36 38.50 -11.80
C GLY A 19 15.02 37.39 -12.60
N ALA A 20 16.26 37.62 -13.04
CA ALA A 20 17.00 36.63 -13.82
C ALA A 20 17.28 35.38 -12.98
N LEU A 21 16.94 34.21 -13.52
CA LEU A 21 17.29 32.93 -12.91
C LEU A 21 18.82 32.77 -12.93
N LYS A 22 19.46 32.95 -11.78
CA LYS A 22 20.91 32.79 -11.62
C LYS A 22 21.24 31.31 -11.38
N MET A 23 20.91 30.46 -12.34
CA MET A 23 21.25 29.04 -12.31
C MET A 23 21.74 28.60 -13.69
N ASP A 24 22.93 28.03 -13.73
CA ASP A 24 23.54 27.39 -14.90
C ASP A 24 23.32 25.87 -14.90
N ARG A 25 22.92 25.28 -13.76
CA ARG A 25 22.50 23.88 -13.60
C ARG A 25 21.36 23.74 -12.59
N LEU A 26 20.45 22.79 -12.84
CA LEU A 26 19.48 22.29 -11.87
C LEU A 26 20.18 21.39 -10.84
N GLN A 27 21.10 21.92 -10.06
CA GLN A 27 21.59 21.26 -8.84
C GLN A 27 20.99 22.01 -7.64
N PHE A 28 19.78 21.63 -7.26
CA PHE A 28 19.20 22.04 -6.00
C PHE A 28 19.69 21.09 -4.89
N GLY A 29 20.28 21.64 -3.82
CA GLY A 29 20.58 20.90 -2.60
C GLY A 29 22.05 20.94 -2.16
N SER A 30 22.28 20.79 -0.86
CA SER A 30 23.59 20.42 -0.30
C SER A 30 23.93 18.99 -0.74
N ARG A 31 25.22 18.61 -0.69
CA ARG A 31 25.58 17.19 -0.82
C ARG A 31 24.85 16.42 0.27
N TYR A 32 24.09 15.41 -0.13
CA TYR A 32 23.47 14.49 0.82
C TYR A 32 24.57 13.79 1.62
N ASN A 33 24.49 13.92 2.93
CA ASN A 33 25.29 13.13 3.86
C ASN A 33 24.35 12.10 4.45
N PHE A 34 24.63 10.82 4.19
CA PHE A 34 23.83 9.74 4.72
C PHE A 34 23.89 9.71 6.24
N GLU A 35 22.72 9.65 6.87
CA GLU A 35 22.54 9.44 8.29
C GLU A 35 21.60 8.24 8.47
N LEU A 36 22.06 7.22 9.19
CA LEU A 36 21.23 6.07 9.53
C LEU A 36 20.44 6.41 10.80
N VAL A 37 19.12 6.48 10.70
CA VAL A 37 18.26 6.78 11.84
C VAL A 37 17.78 5.48 12.48
N THR A 38 18.02 5.33 13.78
CA THR A 38 17.48 4.23 14.59
C THR A 38 16.35 4.76 15.46
N VAL A 39 15.19 4.12 15.40
CA VAL A 39 13.99 4.53 16.13
C VAL A 39 13.89 3.70 17.41
N PRO A 40 13.95 4.29 18.63
CA PRO A 40 13.98 3.57 19.90
C PRO A 40 12.61 2.96 20.27
N LEU A 41 12.09 2.10 19.41
CA LEU A 41 10.75 1.51 19.45
C LEU A 41 10.56 0.58 20.66
N ARG A 42 11.59 -0.18 21.06
CA ARG A 42 11.46 -1.28 22.04
C ARG A 42 11.04 -0.81 23.43
N SER A 43 11.42 0.40 23.82
CA SER A 43 11.15 0.96 25.14
C SER A 43 9.88 1.82 25.21
N LEU A 44 9.21 2.07 24.08
CA LEU A 44 8.02 2.92 24.05
C LEU A 44 6.83 2.25 24.73
N ASN A 45 6.03 3.05 25.44
CA ASN A 45 4.71 2.63 25.91
C ASN A 45 3.65 2.78 24.80
N ASP A 46 2.42 2.35 25.06
CA ASP A 46 1.34 2.37 24.07
C ASP A 46 1.00 3.79 23.55
N GLU A 47 1.04 4.81 24.41
CA GLU A 47 0.79 6.20 24.02
C GLU A 47 1.89 6.73 23.09
N GLN A 48 3.15 6.41 23.41
CA GLN A 48 4.30 6.78 22.61
C GLN A 48 4.34 6.02 21.27
N LEU A 49 3.89 4.76 21.24
CA LEU A 49 3.74 4.00 19.99
C LEU A 49 2.72 4.67 19.05
N LEU A 50 1.58 5.11 19.59
CA LEU A 50 0.58 5.82 18.81
C LEU A 50 1.09 7.19 18.34
N GLU A 51 1.79 7.93 19.19
CA GLU A 51 2.37 9.21 18.81
C GLU A 51 3.44 9.06 17.73
N LEU A 52 4.31 8.05 17.83
CA LEU A 52 5.29 7.71 16.79
C LEU A 52 4.59 7.35 15.47
N SER A 53 3.54 6.53 15.52
CA SER A 53 2.77 6.15 14.33
C SER A 53 2.15 7.37 13.63
N LYS A 54 1.64 8.33 14.40
CA LYS A 54 1.04 9.56 13.89
C LYS A 54 2.07 10.54 13.34
N THR A 55 3.12 10.83 14.10
CA THR A 55 4.15 11.82 13.73
C THR A 55 5.08 11.33 12.63
N GLY A 56 5.37 10.02 12.61
CA GLY A 56 6.11 9.35 11.54
C GLY A 56 5.26 8.99 10.32
N GLN A 57 3.98 9.38 10.28
CA GLN A 57 3.05 9.10 9.18
C GLN A 57 2.96 7.60 8.81
N LEU A 58 3.09 6.72 9.81
CA LEU A 58 3.01 5.28 9.62
C LEU A 58 1.55 4.80 9.52
N TYR A 59 0.63 5.53 10.17
CA TYR A 59 -0.82 5.25 10.20
C TYR A 59 -1.16 3.81 10.65
N LEU A 60 -0.30 3.20 11.45
CA LEU A 60 -0.49 1.89 12.06
C LEU A 60 -1.35 1.99 13.32
N THR A 61 -2.21 1.01 13.50
CA THR A 61 -2.99 0.82 14.72
C THR A 61 -2.07 0.43 15.90
N LEU A 62 -2.56 0.57 17.14
CA LEU A 62 -1.79 0.17 18.32
C LEU A 62 -1.35 -1.30 18.26
N VAL A 63 -2.23 -2.20 17.83
CA VAL A 63 -1.94 -3.64 17.73
C VAL A 63 -0.84 -3.92 16.71
N GLU A 64 -0.86 -3.23 15.56
CA GLU A 64 0.20 -3.34 14.55
C GLU A 64 1.53 -2.82 15.11
N MET A 65 1.52 -1.65 15.77
CA MET A 65 2.72 -1.09 16.41
C MET A 65 3.29 -2.00 17.50
N GLN A 66 2.45 -2.58 18.36
CA GLN A 66 2.86 -3.56 19.37
C GLN A 66 3.44 -4.83 18.73
N THR A 67 2.87 -5.29 17.62
CA THR A 67 3.37 -6.46 16.88
C THR A 67 4.78 -6.20 16.36
N ILE A 68 5.01 -5.03 15.76
CA ILE A 68 6.32 -4.61 15.27
C ILE A 68 7.29 -4.44 16.44
N GLN A 69 6.86 -3.79 17.53
CA GLN A 69 7.68 -3.62 18.74
C GLN A 69 8.12 -4.97 19.31
N ASN A 70 7.22 -5.95 19.39
CA ASN A 70 7.53 -7.28 19.90
C ASN A 70 8.51 -8.03 18.98
N HIS A 71 8.41 -7.85 17.66
CA HIS A 71 9.38 -8.38 16.72
C HIS A 71 10.79 -7.79 16.96
N PHE A 72 10.91 -6.48 17.09
CA PHE A 72 12.21 -5.85 17.34
C PHE A 72 12.75 -6.13 18.75
N ARG A 73 11.87 -6.31 19.75
CA ARG A 73 12.26 -6.83 21.07
C ARG A 73 12.86 -8.23 21.00
N SER A 74 12.30 -9.14 20.19
CA SER A 74 12.83 -10.50 20.06
C SER A 74 14.17 -10.55 19.32
N LEU A 75 14.43 -9.57 18.45
CA LEU A 75 15.73 -9.38 17.79
C LEU A 75 16.77 -8.65 18.65
N ASP A 76 16.40 -8.22 19.85
CA ASP A 76 17.23 -7.41 20.76
C ASP A 76 17.84 -6.15 20.11
N ARG A 77 17.12 -5.54 19.17
CA ARG A 77 17.55 -4.29 18.51
C ARG A 77 16.37 -3.41 18.16
N ASP A 78 16.63 -2.12 18.05
CA ASP A 78 15.66 -1.16 17.53
C ASP A 78 15.67 -1.15 15.99
N PRO A 79 14.51 -0.86 15.35
CA PRO A 79 14.45 -0.72 13.90
C PRO A 79 15.18 0.52 13.41
N THR A 80 15.66 0.46 12.19
CA THR A 80 15.92 1.66 11.40
C THR A 80 14.60 2.30 10.95
N ASP A 81 14.63 3.60 10.67
CA ASP A 81 13.48 4.31 10.09
C ASP A 81 12.94 3.63 8.83
N VAL A 82 13.83 3.24 7.91
CA VAL A 82 13.46 2.56 6.65
C VAL A 82 12.83 1.19 6.87
N GLU A 83 13.29 0.42 7.86
CA GLU A 83 12.65 -0.86 8.21
C GLU A 83 11.23 -0.64 8.73
N LEU A 84 11.04 0.36 9.59
CA LEU A 84 9.75 0.67 10.16
C LEU A 84 8.76 1.19 9.10
N GLU A 85 9.21 2.09 8.22
CA GLU A 85 8.40 2.60 7.11
C GLU A 85 8.04 1.49 6.11
N THR A 86 8.97 0.59 5.81
CA THR A 86 8.72 -0.56 4.92
C THR A 86 7.59 -1.44 5.46
N VAL A 87 7.59 -1.73 6.77
CA VAL A 87 6.49 -2.49 7.38
C VAL A 87 5.19 -1.70 7.33
N ALA A 88 5.21 -0.41 7.64
CA ALA A 88 4.02 0.44 7.59
C ALA A 88 3.37 0.46 6.20
N GLN A 89 4.17 0.62 5.15
CA GLN A 89 3.70 0.62 3.76
C GLN A 89 3.11 -0.74 3.37
N THR A 90 3.83 -1.83 3.64
CA THR A 90 3.39 -3.19 3.26
C THR A 90 2.13 -3.64 4.01
N TRP A 91 1.90 -3.11 5.22
CA TRP A 91 0.72 -3.43 6.03
C TRP A 91 -0.43 -2.43 5.86
N SER A 92 -0.25 -1.40 5.02
CA SER A 92 -1.32 -0.46 4.68
C SER A 92 -2.53 -1.17 4.07
N GLU A 93 -3.71 -0.56 4.18
CA GLU A 93 -4.93 -1.10 3.57
C GLU A 93 -4.78 -1.28 2.06
N HIS A 94 -4.14 -0.30 1.41
CA HIS A 94 -3.92 -0.30 -0.03
C HIS A 94 -3.05 -1.47 -0.49
N CYS A 95 -2.05 -1.88 0.31
CA CYS A 95 -1.16 -2.98 -0.02
C CYS A 95 -1.67 -4.36 0.44
N SER A 96 -2.26 -4.44 1.62
CA SER A 96 -2.65 -5.72 2.25
C SER A 96 -4.10 -6.11 1.98
N HIS A 97 -4.93 -5.16 1.51
CA HIS A 97 -6.36 -5.36 1.27
C HIS A 97 -7.10 -5.93 2.50
N LYS A 98 -6.86 -5.35 3.69
CA LYS A 98 -7.30 -5.92 4.97
C LYS A 98 -8.82 -6.02 5.06
N THR A 99 -9.55 -5.08 4.45
CA THR A 99 -11.01 -5.11 4.37
C THR A 99 -11.50 -6.29 3.54
N LEU A 100 -10.96 -6.47 2.33
CA LEU A 100 -11.35 -7.55 1.42
C LEU A 100 -10.94 -8.94 1.93
N ALA A 101 -9.85 -9.01 2.70
CA ALA A 101 -9.42 -10.23 3.36
C ALA A 101 -10.07 -10.46 4.74
N GLY A 102 -10.78 -9.46 5.26
CA GLY A 102 -11.29 -9.40 6.63
C GLY A 102 -12.55 -10.22 6.86
N ARG A 103 -12.90 -10.34 8.16
CA ARG A 103 -14.16 -10.95 8.60
C ARG A 103 -15.26 -9.92 8.54
N ILE A 104 -16.36 -10.25 7.87
CA ILE A 104 -17.46 -9.31 7.62
C ILE A 104 -18.77 -9.97 7.99
N GLU A 105 -19.55 -9.29 8.83
CA GLU A 105 -20.94 -9.61 9.12
C GLU A 105 -21.81 -8.56 8.43
N TYR A 106 -22.75 -9.02 7.61
CA TYR A 106 -23.58 -8.18 6.75
C TYR A 106 -25.03 -8.61 6.86
N GLU A 107 -25.96 -7.65 6.88
CA GLU A 107 -27.40 -7.92 6.96
C GLU A 107 -28.13 -6.97 6.01
N ASP A 108 -29.02 -7.54 5.19
CA ASP A 108 -29.90 -6.80 4.28
C ASP A 108 -31.31 -7.42 4.27
N GLU A 109 -32.15 -6.96 3.33
CA GLU A 109 -33.51 -7.46 3.13
C GLU A 109 -33.60 -8.96 2.78
N HIS A 110 -32.48 -9.58 2.39
CA HIS A 110 -32.37 -11.01 2.11
C HIS A 110 -31.78 -11.80 3.28
N GLY A 111 -31.48 -11.13 4.39
CA GLY A 111 -31.03 -11.72 5.64
C GLY A 111 -29.54 -11.53 5.92
N LYS A 112 -29.07 -12.30 6.91
CA LYS A 112 -27.73 -12.15 7.48
C LYS A 112 -26.71 -13.05 6.80
N ARG A 113 -25.54 -12.50 6.49
CA ARG A 113 -24.39 -13.15 5.86
C ARG A 113 -23.13 -12.90 6.68
N GLN A 114 -22.25 -13.90 6.73
CA GLN A 114 -20.97 -13.82 7.41
C GLN A 114 -19.88 -14.34 6.49
N PHE A 115 -18.77 -13.60 6.41
CA PHE A 115 -17.58 -13.96 5.67
C PHE A 115 -16.41 -14.02 6.64
N THR A 116 -15.58 -15.05 6.53
CA THR A 116 -14.29 -15.12 7.24
C THR A 116 -13.18 -14.48 6.41
N ASN A 117 -13.31 -14.52 5.07
CA ASN A 117 -12.49 -13.81 4.10
C ASN A 117 -13.33 -13.51 2.85
N MET A 118 -13.81 -12.28 2.73
CA MET A 118 -14.76 -11.89 1.67
C MET A 118 -14.23 -12.16 0.26
N LEU A 119 -12.98 -11.79 -0.05
CA LEU A 119 -12.41 -11.98 -1.39
C LEU A 119 -12.28 -13.46 -1.78
N LYS A 120 -11.86 -14.32 -0.83
CA LYS A 120 -11.73 -15.76 -1.07
C LYS A 120 -13.08 -16.43 -1.27
N GLU A 121 -14.06 -16.07 -0.44
CA GLU A 121 -15.38 -16.71 -0.42
C GLU A 121 -16.31 -16.22 -1.54
N THR A 122 -15.98 -15.10 -2.18
CA THR A 122 -16.74 -14.55 -3.31
C THR A 122 -15.99 -14.78 -4.62
N ILE A 123 -15.07 -13.88 -4.98
CA ILE A 123 -14.40 -13.84 -6.27
C ILE A 123 -13.58 -15.10 -6.51
N PHE A 124 -12.73 -15.51 -5.55
CA PHE A 124 -11.86 -16.67 -5.78
C PHE A 124 -12.65 -17.97 -5.83
N ALA A 125 -13.64 -18.14 -4.94
CA ALA A 125 -14.49 -19.31 -4.91
C ALA A 125 -15.28 -19.47 -6.22
N ALA A 126 -15.89 -18.39 -6.71
CA ALA A 126 -16.63 -18.38 -7.98
C ALA A 126 -15.71 -18.73 -9.16
N THR A 127 -14.53 -18.11 -9.25
CA THR A 127 -13.57 -18.43 -10.32
C THR A 127 -13.10 -19.89 -10.24
N ARG A 128 -12.81 -20.42 -9.05
CA ARG A 128 -12.42 -21.83 -8.88
C ARG A 128 -13.54 -22.78 -9.31
N GLN A 129 -14.78 -22.47 -8.95
CA GLN A 129 -15.93 -23.26 -9.35
C GLN A 129 -16.08 -23.28 -10.87
N LEU A 130 -15.96 -22.14 -11.54
CA LEU A 130 -16.03 -22.06 -13.01
C LEU A 130 -14.91 -22.86 -13.68
N ARG A 131 -13.66 -22.74 -13.19
CA ARG A 131 -12.53 -23.52 -13.70
C ARG A 131 -12.75 -25.03 -13.56
N GLN A 132 -13.31 -25.48 -12.42
CA GLN A 132 -13.68 -26.88 -12.23
C GLN A 132 -14.79 -27.34 -13.18
N GLN A 133 -15.79 -26.49 -13.43
CA GLN A 133 -16.88 -26.78 -14.37
C GLN A 133 -16.39 -26.86 -15.82
N TRP A 134 -15.42 -26.03 -16.21
CA TRP A 134 -14.86 -26.05 -17.56
C TRP A 134 -13.89 -27.22 -17.79
N GLY A 135 -13.22 -27.71 -16.75
CA GLY A 135 -12.33 -28.88 -16.86
C GLY A 135 -11.28 -28.67 -17.96
N ASP A 136 -11.26 -29.56 -18.95
CA ASP A 136 -10.32 -29.49 -20.09
C ASP A 136 -10.54 -28.24 -20.97
N GLN A 137 -11.71 -27.62 -20.88
CA GLN A 137 -12.04 -26.37 -21.58
C GLN A 137 -11.69 -25.12 -20.75
N ASP A 138 -11.02 -25.27 -19.59
CA ASP A 138 -10.53 -24.13 -18.83
C ASP A 138 -9.54 -23.31 -19.68
N TRP A 139 -9.83 -22.02 -19.77
CA TRP A 139 -9.07 -21.04 -20.55
C TRP A 139 -8.34 -20.05 -19.63
N CYS A 140 -8.47 -20.17 -18.31
CA CYS A 140 -7.70 -19.39 -17.35
C CYS A 140 -6.26 -19.90 -17.27
N VAL A 141 -5.31 -19.14 -17.80
CA VAL A 141 -3.87 -19.47 -17.77
C VAL A 141 -3.25 -19.03 -16.43
N SER A 142 -3.47 -17.78 -16.03
CA SER A 142 -3.01 -17.24 -14.74
C SER A 142 -4.08 -16.34 -14.14
N VAL A 143 -4.56 -16.69 -12.95
CA VAL A 143 -5.55 -15.92 -12.20
C VAL A 143 -5.16 -15.91 -10.72
N PHE A 144 -5.14 -14.72 -10.11
CA PHE A 144 -4.76 -14.49 -8.70
C PHE A 144 -3.34 -14.95 -8.32
N ALA A 145 -2.45 -15.12 -9.30
CA ALA A 145 -1.05 -15.51 -9.09
C ALA A 145 -0.06 -14.41 -9.47
N ASP A 146 -0.52 -13.36 -10.15
CA ASP A 146 0.32 -12.29 -10.69
C ASP A 146 -0.44 -10.96 -10.64
N ASN A 147 0.24 -9.88 -11.01
CA ASN A 147 -0.30 -8.52 -11.09
C ASN A 147 -1.33 -8.34 -12.21
N ALA A 148 -1.49 -9.31 -13.11
CA ALA A 148 -2.49 -9.30 -14.18
C ALA A 148 -3.16 -10.67 -14.32
N GLY A 149 -4.37 -10.69 -14.87
CA GLY A 149 -5.06 -11.91 -15.27
C GLY A 149 -4.66 -12.30 -16.70
N VAL A 150 -4.51 -13.60 -16.95
CA VAL A 150 -4.17 -14.15 -18.27
C VAL A 150 -5.17 -15.24 -18.64
N VAL A 151 -5.75 -15.11 -19.83
CA VAL A 151 -6.63 -16.11 -20.42
C VAL A 151 -6.15 -16.51 -21.82
N ARG A 152 -6.39 -17.76 -22.18
CA ARG A 152 -6.11 -18.29 -23.52
C ARG A 152 -7.12 -17.72 -24.51
N PHE A 153 -6.61 -17.20 -25.63
CA PHE A 153 -7.45 -16.72 -26.72
C PHE A 153 -7.54 -17.77 -27.84
N ASP A 154 -6.39 -18.30 -28.26
CA ASP A 154 -6.26 -19.42 -29.20
C ASP A 154 -5.01 -20.26 -28.87
N ASP A 155 -4.56 -21.11 -29.81
CA ASP A 155 -3.42 -22.01 -29.63
C ASP A 155 -2.06 -21.29 -29.60
N ASP A 156 -1.99 -20.07 -30.17
CA ASP A 156 -0.77 -19.30 -30.33
C ASP A 156 -0.68 -18.11 -29.36
N TYR A 157 -1.83 -17.60 -28.89
CA TYR A 157 -1.93 -16.34 -28.16
C TYR A 157 -2.75 -16.40 -26.86
N ASN A 158 -2.28 -15.62 -25.90
CA ASN A 158 -2.98 -15.30 -24.66
C ASN A 158 -3.34 -13.81 -24.61
N VAL A 159 -4.42 -13.48 -23.90
CA VAL A 159 -4.80 -12.09 -23.60
C VAL A 159 -4.52 -11.81 -22.13
N VAL A 160 -3.80 -10.72 -21.90
CA VAL A 160 -3.44 -10.22 -20.56
C VAL A 160 -4.28 -8.99 -20.26
N PHE A 161 -4.91 -8.96 -19.10
CA PHE A 161 -5.75 -7.84 -18.67
C PHE A 161 -5.44 -7.42 -17.23
N LYS A 162 -5.41 -6.11 -17.03
CA LYS A 162 -5.27 -5.47 -15.73
C LYS A 162 -5.99 -4.14 -15.75
N VAL A 163 -6.69 -3.84 -14.66
CA VAL A 163 -7.32 -2.55 -14.39
C VAL A 163 -6.83 -2.09 -13.02
N GLU A 164 -6.40 -0.84 -12.94
CA GLU A 164 -6.03 -0.16 -11.70
C GLU A 164 -6.66 1.23 -11.68
N THR A 165 -6.79 1.79 -10.48
CA THR A 165 -7.25 3.16 -10.29
C THR A 165 -6.15 3.95 -9.61
N HIS A 166 -5.97 5.21 -10.01
CA HIS A 166 -5.09 6.17 -9.33
C HIS A 166 -5.93 7.21 -8.59
N ASN A 167 -6.89 6.74 -7.80
CA ASN A 167 -7.66 7.57 -6.89
C ASN A 167 -6.94 7.59 -5.53
N HIS A 168 -6.95 8.75 -4.87
CA HIS A 168 -6.42 8.92 -3.52
C HIS A 168 -7.50 8.69 -2.46
#